data_AF-A0A537S9X7-F1
#
_entry.id   AF-A0A537S9X7-F1
#
_cell.length_a   1.000
_cell.length_b   1.000
_cell.length_c   1.000
_cell.angle_alpha   90.00
_cell.angle_beta   90.00
_cell.angle_gamma   90.00
#
_symmetry.space_group_name_H-M   'P 1'
#
loop_
_entity.id
_entity.type
_entity.pdbx_description
1 polymer ?
#
loop_
_entity_poly.entity_id
_entity_poly.type
_entity_poly.pdbx_seq_one_letter_code
_entity_poly.pdbx_strand_id
1 'polypeptide(L)' 'MRRALLWLGVLLCGIGVAAILASAVMSYAGLNPSYNLGDPAKFEFVLVPIWQVGLVIAAIGGVCLLASRAMKSSA' A
#
# COMPACT_ATOMS: atom_id res chain seq x y z
N MET A 1 21.01 -6.81 -6.82
CA MET A 1 19.96 -5.87 -6.34
C MET A 1 18.66 -5.94 -7.16
N ARG A 2 18.70 -6.02 -8.50
CA ARG A 2 17.51 -6.14 -9.36
C ARG A 2 16.46 -7.16 -8.90
N ARG A 3 16.86 -8.42 -8.68
CA ARG A 3 15.92 -9.49 -8.25
C ARG A 3 15.23 -9.16 -6.94
N ALA A 4 15.94 -8.55 -5.98
CA ALA A 4 15.35 -8.14 -4.71
C ALA A 4 14.31 -7.03 -4.89
N LEU A 5 14.59 -6.01 -5.72
CA LEU A 5 13.64 -4.94 -6.04
C LEU A 5 12.38 -5.44 -6.76
N LEU A 6 12.52 -6.43 -7.66
CA LEU A 6 11.36 -7.07 -8.29
C LEU A 6 10.46 -7.75 -7.27
N TRP A 7 11.04 -8.62 -6.44
CA TRP A 7 10.26 -9.36 -5.44
C TRP A 7 9.61 -8.42 -4.42
N LEU A 8 10.35 -7.43 -3.93
CA LEU A 8 9.80 -6.41 -3.04
C LEU A 8 8.67 -5.62 -3.72
N GLY A 9 8.87 -5.20 -4.96
CA GLY A 9 7.86 -4.47 -5.72
C GLY A 9 6.58 -5.28 -5.94
N VAL A 10 6.70 -6.53 -6.37
CA VAL A 10 5.56 -7.45 -6.55
C VAL A 10 4.83 -7.68 -5.23
N LEU A 11 5.57 -7.93 -4.14
CA LEU A 11 4.99 -8.17 -2.83
C LEU A 11 4.21 -6.95 -2.34
N LEU A 12 4.81 -5.76 -2.39
CA LEU A 12 4.16 -4.53 -1.95
C LEU A 12 2.94 -4.19 -2.82
N CYS A 13 3.03 -4.32 -4.15
CA CYS A 13 1.86 -4.16 -5.02
C CYS A 13 0.75 -5.16 -4.65
N GLY A 14 1.09 -6.42 -4.40
CA GLY A 14 0.13 -7.45 -3.99
C GLY A 14 -0.58 -7.10 -2.68
N ILE A 15 0.18 -6.69 -1.66
CA ILE A 15 -0.36 -6.27 -0.36
C ILE A 15 -1.26 -5.04 -0.52
N GLY A 16 -0.80 -4.02 -1.26
CA GLY A 16 -1.57 -2.79 -1.48
C GLY A 16 -2.89 -3.05 -2.20
N VAL A 17 -2.87 -3.85 -3.26
CA VAL A 17 -4.08 -4.25 -4.00
C VAL A 17 -5.02 -5.06 -3.10
N ALA A 18 -4.50 -6.03 -2.33
CA ALA A 18 -5.32 -6.81 -1.41
C ALA A 18 -6.00 -5.92 -0.35
N ALA A 19 -5.29 -4.93 0.19
CA ALA A 19 -5.85 -3.97 1.15
C ALA A 19 -6.97 -3.11 0.54
N ILE A 20 -6.79 -2.62 -0.70
CA ILE A 20 -7.83 -1.87 -1.42
C ILE A 20 -9.07 -2.74 -1.65
N LEU A 21 -8.89 -3.97 -2.14
CA LEU A 21 -9.99 -4.91 -2.38
C LEU A 21 -10.72 -5.27 -1.09
N ALA A 22 -9.99 -5.54 0.00
CA ALA A 22 -10.58 -5.80 1.31
C ALA A 22 -11.39 -4.59 1.80
N SER A 23 -10.86 -3.37 1.64
CA SER A 23 -11.58 -2.13 1.95
C SER A 23 -12.85 -2.01 1.13
N ALA A 24 -12.82 -2.32 -0.16
CA ALA A 24 -14.00 -2.27 -1.03
C ALA A 24 -15.08 -3.28 -0.62
N VAL A 25 -14.69 -4.52 -0.28
CA VAL A 25 -15.62 -5.56 0.22
C VAL A 25 -16.25 -5.12 1.54
N MET A 26 -15.46 -4.58 2.47
CA MET A 26 -15.96 -4.07 3.75
C MET A 26 -16.92 -2.89 3.54
N SER A 27 -16.60 -1.95 2.65
CA SER A 27 -17.48 -0.83 2.29
C SER A 27 -18.79 -1.29 1.66
N TYR A 28 -18.75 -2.32 0.82
CA TYR A 28 -19.96 -2.94 0.30
C TYR A 28 -20.83 -3.56 1.41
N ALA A 29 -20.21 -4.12 2.45
CA ALA A 29 -20.91 -4.62 3.64
C ALA A 29 -21.36 -3.52 4.61
N GLY A 30 -21.20 -2.24 4.27
CA GLY A 30 -21.57 -1.09 5.11
C GLY A 30 -20.53 -0.73 6.18
N LEU A 31 -19.34 -1.33 6.15
CA LEU A 31 -18.23 -1.01 7.05
C LEU A 31 -17.29 0.00 6.39
N ASN A 32 -16.90 1.05 7.11
CA ASN A 32 -15.90 2.02 6.62
C ASN A 32 -14.58 1.82 7.35
N PRO A 33 -13.74 0.86 6.92
CA PRO A 33 -12.52 0.54 7.62
C PRO A 33 -11.50 1.68 7.51
N SER A 34 -10.99 2.11 8.66
CA SER A 34 -9.98 3.16 8.78
C SER A 34 -8.99 2.83 9.88
N TYR A 35 -7.74 3.28 9.73
CA TYR A 35 -6.71 3.21 10.75
C TYR A 35 -6.56 4.57 11.44
N ASN A 36 -6.44 4.59 12.77
CA ASN A 36 -6.19 5.83 13.51
C ASN A 36 -4.69 6.13 13.58
N LEU A 37 -4.28 7.22 12.93
CA LEU A 37 -2.91 7.75 13.00
C LEU A 37 -2.75 8.90 14.01
N GLY A 38 -3.80 9.23 14.77
CA GLY A 38 -3.72 10.23 15.83
C GLY A 38 -3.04 9.69 17.09
N ASP A 39 -2.68 10.60 18.00
CA ASP A 39 -2.09 10.27 19.29
C ASP A 39 -3.18 9.94 20.33
N PRO A 40 -3.29 8.68 20.81
CA PRO A 40 -4.29 8.29 21.79
C PRO A 40 -4.06 8.95 23.15
N ALA A 41 -2.84 9.36 23.49
CA ALA A 41 -2.55 10.05 24.74
C ALA A 41 -3.08 11.49 24.76
N LYS A 42 -3.38 12.06 23.59
CA LYS A 42 -3.92 13.42 23.41
C LYS A 42 -5.36 13.44 22.89
N PHE A 43 -6.02 12.29 22.79
CA PHE A 43 -7.36 12.14 22.21
C PHE A 43 -7.46 12.65 20.77
N GLU A 44 -6.38 12.57 19.99
CA GLU A 44 -6.38 12.92 18.58
C GLU A 44 -6.82 11.72 17.74
N PHE A 45 -7.77 11.95 16.83
CA PHE A 45 -8.27 10.93 15.92
C PHE A 45 -8.06 11.37 14.48
N VAL A 46 -7.08 10.77 13.83
CA VAL A 46 -6.81 10.96 12.40
C VAL A 46 -7.11 9.63 11.72
N LEU A 47 -8.37 9.47 11.30
CA LEU A 47 -8.84 8.26 10.66
C LEU A 47 -8.50 8.29 9.17
N VAL A 48 -7.56 7.43 8.78
CA VAL A 48 -7.17 7.25 7.38
C VAL A 48 -7.85 6.00 6.83
N PRO A 49 -8.68 6.11 5.78
CA PRO A 49 -9.29 4.95 5.13
C PRO A 49 -8.26 3.90 4.69
N ILE A 50 -8.54 2.62 4.91
CA ILE A 50 -7.60 1.53 4.60
C ILE A 50 -7.22 1.51 3.11
N TRP A 51 -8.14 1.88 2.20
CA TRP A 51 -7.82 1.97 0.77
C TRP A 51 -6.71 2.98 0.47
N GLN A 52 -6.60 4.08 1.22
CA GLN A 52 -5.52 5.06 1.05
C GLN A 52 -4.17 4.48 1.47
N VAL A 53 -4.14 3.73 2.58
CA VAL A 53 -2.95 3.00 3.03
C VAL A 53 -2.53 1.96 1.99
N GLY A 54 -3.49 1.20 1.46
CA GLY A 54 -3.25 0.23 0.40
C GLY A 54 -2.68 0.87 -0.88
N LEU A 55 -3.19 2.05 -1.25
CA LEU A 55 -2.71 2.81 -2.41
C LEU A 55 -1.25 3.27 -2.22
N VAL A 56 -0.89 3.77 -1.04
CA VAL A 56 0.50 4.14 -0.74
C VAL A 56 1.44 2.94 -0.83
N ILE A 57 1.06 1.80 -0.25
CA ILE A 57 1.86 0.56 -0.32
C ILE A 57 2.03 0.12 -1.78
N ALA A 58 0.95 0.13 -2.57
CA ALA A 58 1.00 -0.22 -3.98
C ALA A 58 1.88 0.72 -4.79
N ALA A 59 1.83 2.02 -4.50
CA ALA A 59 2.67 3.03 -5.15
C ALA A 59 4.16 2.80 -4.88
N ILE A 60 4.54 2.52 -3.63
CA ILE A 60 5.92 2.16 -3.26
C ILE A 60 6.36 0.90 -4.02
N GLY A 61 5.49 -0.13 -4.08
CA GLY A 61 5.74 -1.32 -4.87
C GLY A 61 5.98 -1.01 -6.36
N GLY A 62 5.17 -0.13 -6.94
CA GLY A 62 5.31 0.34 -8.32
C GLY A 62 6.64 1.03 -8.56
N VAL A 63 7.10 1.89 -7.63
CA VAL A 63 8.42 2.53 -7.70
C VAL A 63 9.54 1.48 -7.68
N CYS A 64 9.47 0.46 -6.82
CA CYS A 64 10.44 -0.64 -6.81
C CYS A 64 10.49 -1.40 -8.15
N LEU A 65 9.33 -1.64 -8.78
CA LEU A 65 9.26 -2.29 -10.09
C LEU A 65 9.86 -1.43 -11.20
N LEU A 66 9.57 -0.12 -11.20
CA LEU A 66 10.15 0.83 -12.15
C LEU A 66 11.67 0.94 -11.99
N ALA A 67 12.16 1.06 -10.76
CA ALA A 67 13.59 1.07 -10.44
C ALA A 67 14.27 -0.22 -10.93
N SER A 68 13.65 -1.38 -10.72
CA SER A 68 14.19 -2.63 -11.25
C SER A 68 14.22 -2.69 -12.79
N ARG A 69 13.28 -2.04 -13.48
CA ARG A 69 13.26 -1.99 -14.95
C ARG A 69 14.35 -1.06 -15.47
N ALA A 70 14.55 0.10 -14.84
CA ALA A 70 15.62 1.03 -15.17
C ALA A 70 17.00 0.35 -15.09
N MET A 71 17.26 -0.45 -14.05
CA MET A 71 18.50 -1.22 -13.92
C MET A 71 18.75 -2.24 -15.05
N LYS A 72 17.70 -2.72 -15.74
CA LYS A 72 17.85 -3.61 -16.91
C LYS A 72 18.27 -2.83 -18.15
N SER A 73 17.85 -1.57 -18.27
CA SER A 73 18.15 -0.73 -19.44
C SER A 73 19.59 -0.19 -19.45
N SER A 74 20.28 -0.25 -18.32
CA SER A 74 21.65 0.24 -18.15
C SER A 74 22.72 -0.86 -18.20
N ALA A 75 22.33 -2.11 -18.48
CA ALA A 75 23.20 -3.27 -18.60
C ALA A 75 23.12 -3.83 -20.01
#